data_AF-A0A958XYM3-F1
#
_entry.id   AF-A0A958XYM3-F1
#
_cell.length_a   1.000
_cell.length_b   1.000
_cell.length_c   1.000
_cell.angle_alpha   90.00
_cell.angle_beta   90.00
_cell.angle_gamma   90.00
#
_symmetry.space_group_name_H-M   'P 1'
#
loop_
_entity.id
_entity.type
_entity.pdbx_description
1 polymer ?
#
loop_
_entity_poly.entity_id
_entity_poly.type
_entity_poly.pdbx_seq_one_letter_code
_entity_poly.pdbx_strand_id
1 'polypeptide(L)'
;GNRLAAGHSTVVATTPVEARLYGTEGTIHLHSRWHHAQKLTLSRYEGSDEQKQDIDMPYKGWGYSFEAAHVMQCLENGQEESELVPLDFTLGLVETLDAIRQQVGLVY
;
A
#
# COMPACT_ATOMS: atom_id res chain seq x y z
N GLY A 1 12.15 -17.52 2.14
CA GLY A 1 10.85 -17.51 1.45
C GLY A 1 9.84 -18.22 2.32
N ASN A 2 8.87 -17.49 2.86
CA ASN A 2 7.63 -17.99 3.49
C ASN A 2 6.76 -16.76 3.82
N ARG A 3 6.38 -16.01 2.78
CA ARG A 3 5.58 -14.77 2.90
C ARG A 3 4.32 -14.96 2.07
N LEU A 4 3.19 -14.57 2.61
CA LEU A 4 1.89 -14.64 1.94
C LEU A 4 1.22 -13.27 2.06
N ALA A 5 0.56 -12.85 0.99
CA ALA A 5 -0.34 -11.71 1.01
C ALA A 5 -1.73 -12.21 0.61
N ALA A 6 -2.75 -11.69 1.30
CA ALA A 6 -4.16 -11.92 0.96
C ALA A 6 -4.86 -10.57 0.89
N GLY A 7 -5.62 -10.36 -0.18
CA GLY A 7 -6.40 -9.16 -0.40
C GLY A 7 -7.81 -9.50 -0.87
N HIS A 8 -8.75 -8.62 -0.57
CA HIS A 8 -10.11 -8.69 -1.09
C HIS A 8 -10.56 -7.30 -1.55
N SER A 9 -11.35 -7.25 -2.60
CA SER A 9 -11.95 -6.02 -3.11
C SER A 9 -13.40 -6.28 -3.50
N THR A 10 -14.21 -5.22 -3.45
CA THR A 10 -15.63 -5.30 -3.82
C THR A 10 -16.11 -3.92 -4.25
N VAL A 11 -17.03 -3.90 -5.22
CA VAL A 11 -17.75 -2.70 -5.66
C VAL A 11 -19.17 -2.62 -5.07
N VAL A 12 -19.63 -3.68 -4.38
CA VAL A 12 -21.01 -3.81 -3.89
C VAL A 12 -21.17 -3.57 -2.39
N ALA A 13 -20.08 -3.47 -1.64
CA ALA A 13 -20.13 -3.30 -0.19
C ALA A 13 -19.05 -2.33 0.31
N THR A 14 -19.37 -1.60 1.37
CA THR A 14 -18.38 -0.83 2.12
C THR A 14 -17.57 -1.78 2.99
N THR A 15 -16.24 -1.72 2.86
CA THR A 15 -15.30 -2.46 3.71
C THR A 15 -14.49 -1.48 4.55
N PRO A 16 -13.75 -1.96 5.58
CA PRO A 16 -12.88 -1.09 6.35
C PRO A 16 -11.78 -0.40 5.52
N VAL A 17 -11.37 -0.98 4.38
CA VAL A 17 -10.27 -0.48 3.52
C VAL A 17 -9.00 -0.25 4.34
N GLU A 18 -8.54 -1.28 5.04
CA GLU A 18 -7.33 -1.27 5.88
C GLU A 18 -6.28 -2.26 5.36
N ALA A 19 -5.03 -2.11 5.81
CA ALA A 19 -3.96 -3.06 5.52
C ALA A 19 -3.20 -3.42 6.79
N ARG A 20 -2.79 -4.69 6.90
CA ARG A 20 -2.03 -5.21 8.05
C ARG A 20 -0.83 -6.00 7.58
N LEU A 21 0.33 -5.70 8.14
CA LEU A 21 1.57 -6.45 7.93
C LEU A 21 1.89 -7.17 9.24
N TYR A 22 2.19 -8.46 9.13
CA TYR A 22 2.54 -9.31 10.25
C TYR A 22 3.99 -9.77 10.10
N GLY A 23 4.79 -9.50 11.12
CA GLY A 23 6.17 -9.94 11.23
C GLY A 23 6.40 -10.76 12.49
N THR A 24 7.63 -11.25 12.64
CA THR A 24 8.05 -12.00 13.83
C THR A 24 8.19 -11.13 15.08
N GLU A 25 8.40 -9.82 14.89
CA GLU A 25 8.63 -8.85 15.97
C GLU A 25 7.38 -8.02 16.29
N GLY A 26 6.31 -8.15 15.51
CA GLY A 26 5.15 -7.29 15.67
C GLY A 26 4.27 -7.18 14.44
N THR A 27 3.43 -6.15 14.45
CA THR A 27 2.51 -5.83 13.36
C THR A 27 2.54 -4.35 13.01
N ILE A 28 2.19 -4.05 11.76
CA ILE A 28 1.89 -2.69 11.30
C ILE A 28 0.44 -2.70 10.81
N HIS A 29 -0.40 -1.83 11.39
CA HIS A 29 -1.77 -1.62 10.95
C HIS A 29 -1.91 -0.24 10.32
N LEU A 30 -2.15 -0.22 9.01
CA LEU A 30 -2.55 0.98 8.28
C LEU A 30 -4.07 1.08 8.38
N HIS A 31 -4.57 2.14 9.01
CA HIS A 31 -6.00 2.35 9.25
C HIS A 31 -6.77 2.59 7.95
N SER A 32 -8.10 2.71 8.08
CA SER A 32 -9.02 2.90 6.96
C SER A 32 -8.52 3.95 5.97
N ARG A 33 -8.81 3.71 4.68
CA ARG A 33 -8.24 4.45 3.56
C ARG A 33 -6.72 4.29 3.50
N TRP A 34 -6.25 3.04 3.65
CA TRP A 34 -4.82 2.74 3.81
C TRP A 34 -3.94 3.22 2.63
N HIS A 35 -4.47 3.30 1.42
CA HIS A 35 -3.79 3.80 0.21
C HIS A 35 -3.48 5.31 0.27
N HIS A 36 -4.03 6.00 1.27
CA HIS A 36 -3.74 7.38 1.62
C HIS A 36 -3.97 7.52 3.14
N ALA A 37 -3.21 6.74 3.92
CA ALA A 37 -3.39 6.62 5.36
C ALA A 37 -2.90 7.88 6.09
N GLN A 38 -3.67 8.34 7.07
CA GLN A 38 -3.28 9.42 7.99
C GLN A 38 -2.99 8.94 9.41
N LYS A 39 -3.13 7.63 9.65
CA LYS A 39 -2.87 6.99 10.93
C LYS A 39 -2.36 5.58 10.70
N LEU A 40 -1.34 5.19 11.44
CA LEU A 40 -0.89 3.80 11.56
C LEU A 40 -0.69 3.42 13.02
N THR A 41 -0.86 2.14 13.34
CA THR A 41 -0.53 1.58 14.65
C THR A 41 0.61 0.59 14.47
N LEU A 42 1.71 0.83 15.17
CA LEU A 42 2.81 -0.11 15.30
C LEU A 42 2.59 -0.94 16.57
N SER A 43 2.64 -2.26 16.46
CA SER A 43 2.61 -3.16 17.61
C SER A 43 3.91 -3.95 17.66
N ARG A 44 4.58 -4.00 18.81
CA ARG A 44 5.80 -4.79 19.04
C ARG A 44 5.54 -5.88 20.06
N TYR A 45 6.03 -7.08 19.79
CA TYR A 45 5.94 -8.20 20.72
C TYR A 45 7.09 -8.15 21.73
N GLU A 46 6.75 -8.19 23.02
CA GLU A 46 7.70 -8.23 24.12
C GLU A 46 7.37 -9.45 25.00
N GLY A 47 7.91 -10.62 24.62
CA GLY A 47 7.58 -11.89 25.27
C GLY A 47 6.12 -12.28 25.03
N SER A 48 5.31 -12.36 26.09
CA SER A 48 3.86 -12.56 26.00
C SER A 48 3.06 -11.28 25.85
N ASP A 49 3.72 -10.11 25.97
CA ASP A 49 3.08 -8.80 25.95
C ASP A 49 3.17 -8.15 24.56
N GLU A 50 2.28 -7.18 24.31
CA GLU A 50 2.23 -6.40 23.06
C GLU A 50 2.21 -4.91 23.39
N GLN A 51 3.25 -4.18 22.97
CA GLN A 51 3.33 -2.72 23.10
C GLN A 51 2.78 -2.07 21.83
N LYS A 52 1.82 -1.16 21.96
CA LYS A 52 1.19 -0.46 20.84
C LYS A 52 1.54 1.03 20.84
N GLN A 53 1.82 1.53 19.65
CA GLN A 53 2.05 2.95 19.40
C GLN A 53 1.22 3.40 18.20
N ASP A 54 0.31 4.34 18.44
CA ASP A 54 -0.37 5.05 17.37
C ASP A 54 0.53 6.18 16.84
N ILE A 55 0.59 6.30 15.53
CA ILE A 55 1.34 7.34 14.81
C ILE A 55 0.35 8.04 13.89
N ASP A 56 0.11 9.33 14.18
CA ASP A 56 -0.68 10.21 13.34
C ASP A 56 0.22 10.86 12.27
N MET A 57 -0.22 10.81 11.02
CA MET A 57 0.49 11.31 9.83
C MET A 57 -0.42 12.22 8.99
N PRO A 58 -0.91 13.34 9.55
CA PRO A 58 -1.84 14.21 8.84
C PRO A 58 -1.15 14.88 7.65
N TYR A 59 -1.87 14.98 6.53
CA TYR A 59 -1.47 15.77 5.37
C TYR A 59 -2.67 16.53 4.80
N LYS A 60 -2.41 17.56 4.01
CA LYS A 60 -3.47 18.40 3.42
C LYS A 60 -4.04 17.78 2.15
N GLY A 61 -5.35 17.90 1.98
CA GLY A 61 -6.04 17.42 0.77
C GLY A 61 -6.05 15.90 0.68
N TRP A 62 -5.87 15.38 -0.54
CA TRP A 62 -6.03 13.95 -0.85
C TRP A 62 -4.73 13.16 -0.95
N GLY A 63 -3.57 13.82 -0.84
CA GLY A 63 -2.24 13.18 -0.91
C GLY A 63 -1.57 13.28 -2.29
N TYR A 64 -2.31 13.56 -3.37
CA TYR A 64 -1.76 13.66 -4.74
C TYR A 64 -0.63 14.68 -4.90
N SER A 65 -0.53 15.67 -4.02
CA SER A 65 0.57 16.63 -4.03
C SER A 65 1.94 15.98 -3.88
N PHE A 66 2.03 14.85 -3.16
CA PHE A 66 3.29 14.12 -2.99
C PHE A 66 3.73 13.47 -4.30
N GLU A 67 2.81 12.82 -5.00
CA GLU A 67 3.08 12.21 -6.31
C GLU A 67 3.44 13.27 -7.35
N ALA A 68 2.70 14.39 -7.39
CA ALA A 68 3.00 15.50 -8.30
C ALA A 68 4.39 16.09 -8.04
N ALA A 69 4.75 16.32 -6.77
CA ALA A 69 6.08 16.82 -6.40
C ALA A 69 7.19 15.84 -6.81
N HIS A 70 6.97 14.53 -6.61
CA HIS A 70 7.92 13.49 -7.02
C HIS A 70 8.12 13.46 -8.55
N VAL A 71 7.04 13.57 -9.33
CA VAL A 71 7.14 13.66 -10.80
C VAL A 71 7.93 14.90 -11.22
N MET A 72 7.68 16.06 -10.62
CA MET A 72 8.44 17.27 -10.91
C MET A 72 9.93 17.08 -10.61
N GLN A 73 10.27 16.44 -9.49
CA GLN A 73 11.66 16.11 -9.13
C GLN A 73 12.31 15.17 -10.15
N CYS A 74 11.62 14.13 -10.62
CA CYS A 74 12.12 13.25 -11.67
C CYS A 74 12.43 14.01 -12.96
N LEU A 75 11.53 14.89 -13.38
CA LEU A 75 11.70 15.71 -14.58
C LEU A 75 12.88 16.69 -14.45
N GLU A 76 13.01 17.35 -13.29
CA GLU A 76 14.14 18.25 -13.00
C GLU A 76 15.50 17.53 -13.04
N ASN A 77 15.52 16.26 -12.63
CA ASN A 77 16.71 15.42 -12.66
C ASN A 77 16.95 14.72 -14.01
N GLY A 78 16.09 14.94 -15.01
CA GLY A 78 16.18 14.29 -16.31
C GLY A 78 15.94 12.78 -16.27
N GLN A 79 15.18 12.29 -15.28
CA GLN A 79 14.80 10.89 -15.16
C GLN A 79 13.59 10.60 -16.08
N GLU A 80 13.64 9.47 -16.78
CA GLU A 80 12.53 9.00 -17.63
C GLU A 80 11.49 8.18 -16.86
N GLU A 81 11.84 7.74 -15.65
CA GLU A 81 10.96 6.99 -14.75
C GLU A 81 11.25 7.32 -13.28
N SER A 82 10.34 6.92 -12.39
CA SER A 82 10.46 7.09 -10.95
C SER A 82 11.27 5.96 -10.33
N GLU A 83 12.30 6.28 -9.55
CA GLU A 83 13.03 5.26 -8.77
C GLU A 83 12.17 4.61 -7.68
N LEU A 84 11.10 5.27 -7.23
CA LEU A 84 10.17 4.73 -6.23
C LEU A 84 9.10 3.83 -6.84
N VAL A 85 8.72 4.09 -8.10
CA VAL A 85 7.71 3.35 -8.86
C VAL A 85 8.21 3.19 -10.30
N PRO A 86 9.16 2.27 -10.54
CA PRO A 86 9.74 2.11 -11.87
C PRO A 86 8.75 1.45 -12.84
N LEU A 87 9.07 1.50 -14.13
CA LEU A 87 8.22 0.93 -15.19
C LEU A 87 8.08 -0.59 -15.07
N ASP A 88 9.13 -1.29 -14.60
CA ASP A 88 9.11 -2.74 -14.40
C ASP A 88 8.12 -3.17 -13.31
N PHE A 89 8.03 -2.40 -12.22
CA PHE A 89 7.05 -2.57 -11.16
C PHE A 89 5.63 -2.38 -11.71
N THR A 90 5.42 -1.34 -12.51
CA THR A 90 4.12 -1.07 -13.14
C THR A 90 3.71 -2.22 -14.05
N LEU A 91 4.64 -2.72 -14.87
CA LEU A 91 4.41 -3.87 -15.75
C LEU A 91 4.04 -5.11 -14.94
N GLY A 92 4.82 -5.46 -13.91
CA GLY A 92 4.54 -6.62 -13.05
C GLY A 92 3.21 -6.52 -12.30
N LEU A 93 2.80 -5.32 -11.91
CA LEU A 93 1.48 -5.07 -11.31
C LEU A 93 0.36 -5.37 -12.32
N VAL A 94 0.47 -4.83 -13.54
CA VAL A 94 -0.54 -5.06 -14.60
C VAL A 94 -0.61 -6.54 -14.98
N GLU A 95 0.53 -7.23 -15.12
CA GLU A 95 0.58 -8.67 -15.36
C GLU A 95 -0.12 -9.47 -14.25
N THR A 96 0.05 -9.06 -12.99
CA THR A 96 -0.64 -9.69 -11.84
C THR A 96 -2.16 -9.49 -11.93
N LEU A 97 -2.61 -8.27 -12.25
CA LEU A 97 -4.04 -7.97 -12.45
C LEU A 97 -4.62 -8.73 -13.64
N ASP A 98 -3.84 -8.89 -14.71
CA ASP A 98 -4.19 -9.66 -15.90
C ASP A 98 -4.38 -11.16 -15.59
N ALA A 99 -3.51 -11.72 -14.76
CA ALA A 99 -3.66 -13.09 -14.28
C ALA A 99 -4.91 -13.27 -13.41
N ILE A 100 -5.25 -12.28 -12.58
CA ILE A 100 -6.46 -12.30 -11.74
C ILE A 100 -7.73 -12.22 -12.60
N ARG A 101 -7.81 -11.27 -13.54
CA ARG A 101 -9.00 -11.10 -14.40
C ARG A 101 -9.28 -12.35 -15.22
N GLN A 102 -8.24 -13.04 -15.70
CA GLN A 102 -8.38 -14.30 -16.44
C GLN A 102 -9.00 -15.40 -15.56
N GLN A 103 -8.57 -15.53 -14.30
CA GLN A 103 -9.09 -16.52 -13.37
C GLN A 103 -10.56 -16.29 -13.00
N VAL A 104 -11.01 -15.03 -12.96
CA VAL A 104 -12.40 -14.68 -12.65
C VAL A 104 -13.28 -14.52 -13.90
N GLY A 105 -12.74 -14.73 -15.11
CA GLY A 105 -13.48 -14.68 -16.37
C GLY A 105 -13.87 -13.27 -16.85
N LEU A 106 -13.12 -12.24 -16.43
CA LEU A 106 -13.36 -10.85 -16.83
C LEU A 106 -12.66 -10.53 -18.17
N VAL A 107 -13.42 -10.03 -19.14
CA VAL A 107 -12.98 -9.69 -20.51
C VAL A 107 -13.38 -8.23 -20.83
N TYR A 108 -12.51 -7.51 -21.55
CA TYR A 108 -12.73 -6.15 -22.04
C TYR A 108 -13.19 -6.13 -23.49
#